data_AF-A0A4R3Z0K1-F1
#
_entry.id   AF-A0A4R3Z0K1-F1
#
_cell.length_a   1.000
_cell.length_b   1.000
_cell.length_c   1.000
_cell.angle_alpha   90.00
_cell.angle_beta   90.00
_cell.angle_gamma   90.00
#
_symmetry.space_group_name_H-M   'P 1'
#
loop_
_entity.id
_entity.type
_entity.pdbx_description
1 polymer ?
#
loop_
_entity_poly.entity_id
_entity_poly.type
_entity_poly.pdbx_seq_one_letter_code
_entity_poly.pdbx_strand_id
1 'polypeptide(L)'
;MSDNTNYKIIRAFNETRLFDDKKDASKKHGFQTCAIVKGEGRMQEYEEYFNPSKQSHFLPPGDYEVVMEGVYLDRDNRRQVKLSYVALKTAAKAA
;
A
#
# COMPACT_ATOMS: atom_id res chain seq x y z
N MET A 1 5.89 27.55 10.07
CA MET A 1 5.96 26.62 8.93
C MET A 1 5.37 25.31 9.41
N SER A 2 4.26 24.86 8.81
CA SER A 2 3.53 23.66 9.24
C SER A 2 4.22 22.42 8.70
N ASP A 3 5.36 22.08 9.28
CA ASP A 3 6.24 21.00 8.84
C ASP A 3 5.73 19.64 9.35
N ASN A 4 4.85 19.02 8.57
CA ASN A 4 4.84 17.58 8.25
C ASN A 4 3.46 17.22 7.68
N THR A 5 3.35 17.44 6.38
CA THR A 5 2.20 16.97 5.62
C THR A 5 2.35 15.47 5.44
N ASN A 6 1.50 14.68 6.09
CA ASN A 6 1.55 13.22 6.24
C ASN A 6 1.52 12.39 4.92
N TYR A 7 1.93 12.91 3.76
CA TYR A 7 1.94 12.22 2.46
C TYR A 7 2.78 10.94 2.43
N LYS A 8 3.54 10.65 3.48
CA LYS A 8 4.30 9.41 3.66
C LYS A 8 3.54 8.33 4.42
N ILE A 9 2.38 8.63 4.98
CA ILE A 9 1.56 7.66 5.72
C ILE A 9 0.47 7.14 4.81
N ILE A 10 0.40 5.82 4.68
CA ILE A 10 -0.75 5.14 4.11
C ILE A 10 -1.52 4.40 5.19
N ARG A 11 -2.84 4.37 5.06
CA ARG A 11 -3.73 3.52 5.84
C ARG A 11 -4.20 2.37 4.97
N ALA A 12 -3.92 1.14 5.37
CA ALA A 12 -4.47 -0.05 4.76
C ALA A 12 -5.81 -0.39 5.42
N PHE A 13 -6.88 -0.59 4.65
CA PHE A 13 -8.17 -1.05 5.15
C PHE A 13 -8.32 -2.56 5.02
N ASN A 14 -9.31 -3.14 5.69
CA ASN A 14 -9.59 -4.59 5.59
C ASN A 14 -10.34 -4.97 4.30
N GLU A 15 -10.65 -3.99 3.45
CA GLU A 15 -11.40 -4.21 2.22
C GLU A 15 -10.48 -4.69 1.11
N THR A 16 -10.71 -5.92 0.66
CA THR A 16 -9.97 -6.52 -0.45
C THR A 16 -10.92 -7.12 -1.48
N ARG A 17 -10.61 -6.94 -2.77
CA ARG A 17 -11.31 -7.57 -3.88
C ARG A 17 -10.35 -8.52 -4.59
N LEU A 18 -10.76 -9.76 -4.82
CA LEU A 18 -9.97 -10.78 -5.51
C LEU A 18 -10.55 -11.08 -6.89
N PHE A 19 -9.65 -11.28 -7.85
CA PHE A 19 -9.97 -11.55 -9.24
C PHE A 19 -9.09 -12.70 -9.73
N ASP A 20 -9.64 -13.55 -10.59
CA ASP A 20 -8.89 -14.61 -11.25
C ASP A 20 -7.97 -14.00 -12.32
N ASP A 21 -6.75 -14.54 -12.47
CA ASP A 21 -5.82 -14.06 -13.50
C ASP A 21 -6.35 -14.45 -14.90
N LYS A 22 -6.33 -13.48 -15.81
CA LYS A 22 -6.81 -13.67 -17.19
C LYS A 22 -6.07 -14.78 -17.95
N LYS A 23 -4.80 -15.05 -17.61
CA LYS A 23 -3.95 -16.03 -18.27
C LYS A 23 -3.94 -17.39 -17.56
N ASP A 24 -4.30 -17.44 -16.29
CA ASP A 24 -4.24 -18.65 -15.46
C ASP A 24 -5.25 -18.59 -14.32
N ALA A 25 -6.40 -19.25 -14.49
CA ALA A 25 -7.49 -19.25 -13.51
C ALA A 25 -7.12 -19.89 -12.15
N SER A 26 -6.00 -20.60 -12.05
CA SER A 26 -5.49 -21.11 -10.77
C SER A 26 -4.80 -20.02 -9.93
N LYS A 27 -4.44 -18.89 -10.56
CA LYS A 27 -3.80 -17.75 -9.91
C LYS A 27 -4.81 -16.65 -9.67
N LYS A 28 -4.66 -16.00 -8.52
CA LYS A 28 -5.46 -14.84 -8.14
C LYS A 28 -4.59 -13.60 -8.05
N HIS A 29 -5.21 -12.46 -8.29
CA HIS A 29 -4.71 -11.15 -7.90
C HIS A 29 -5.81 -10.41 -7.15
N GLY A 30 -5.45 -9.32 -6.49
CA GLY A 30 -6.43 -8.53 -5.78
C GLY A 30 -6.08 -7.06 -5.71
N PHE A 31 -7.04 -6.31 -5.22
CA PHE A 31 -6.92 -4.91 -4.91
C PHE A 31 -7.34 -4.71 -3.46
N GLN A 32 -6.54 -3.98 -2.70
CA GLN A 32 -6.84 -3.57 -1.34
C GLN A 32 -7.17 -2.09 -1.33
N THR A 33 -8.23 -1.70 -0.63
CA THR A 33 -8.49 -0.27 -0.39
C THR A 33 -7.44 0.26 0.58
N CYS A 34 -6.75 1.33 0.17
CA CYS A 34 -5.78 2.07 0.98
C CYS A 34 -6.11 3.56 0.93
N ALA A 35 -5.60 4.35 1.87
CA ALA A 35 -5.70 5.81 1.83
C ALA A 35 -4.37 6.48 2.12
N ILE A 36 -4.06 7.55 1.38
CA ILE A 36 -2.97 8.48 1.73
C ILE A 36 -3.50 9.43 2.80
N VAL A 37 -2.85 9.44 3.97
CA VAL A 37 -3.21 10.35 5.06
C VAL A 37 -2.62 11.72 4.74
N LYS A 38 -3.45 12.74 4.50
CA LYS A 38 -2.98 14.12 4.30
C LYS A 38 -3.01 14.86 5.64
N GLY A 39 -2.31 16.00 5.70
CA GLY A 39 -2.47 16.91 6.83
C GLY A 39 -3.95 17.29 7.04
N GLU A 40 -4.31 17.65 8.27
CA GLU A 40 -5.67 18.12 8.63
C GLU A 40 -6.76 17.03 8.60
N GLY A 41 -6.38 15.75 8.70
CA GLY A 41 -7.35 14.64 8.81
C GLY A 41 -8.03 14.26 7.49
N ARG A 42 -7.58 14.83 6.37
CA ARG A 42 -8.07 14.44 5.03
C ARG A 42 -7.42 13.14 4.59
N MET A 43 -8.19 12.27 3.97
CA MET A 43 -7.72 11.01 3.39
C MET A 43 -8.05 10.97 1.90
N GLN A 44 -7.15 10.41 1.10
CA GLN A 44 -7.42 10.11 -0.30
C GLN A 44 -7.31 8.61 -0.52
N GLU A 45 -8.45 7.98 -0.77
CA GLU A 45 -8.55 6.54 -1.04
C GLU A 45 -8.01 6.20 -2.43
N TYR A 46 -7.41 5.02 -2.53
CA TYR A 46 -6.93 4.41 -3.75
C TYR A 46 -6.91 2.88 -3.59
N GLU A 47 -6.82 2.18 -4.71
CA GLU A 47 -6.72 0.72 -4.73
C GLU A 47 -5.27 0.28 -4.95
N GLU A 48 -4.71 -0.41 -3.96
CA GLU A 48 -3.37 -1.00 -4.05
C GLU A 48 -3.47 -2.43 -4.62
N TYR A 49 -2.80 -2.68 -5.74
CA TYR A 49 -2.76 -4.01 -6.34
C TYR A 49 -1.85 -4.94 -5.53
N PHE A 50 -2.30 -6.17 -5.30
CA PHE A 50 -1.46 -7.24 -4.76
C PHE A 50 -1.63 -8.55 -5.55
N ASN A 51 -0.58 -9.35 -5.60
CA ASN A 51 -0.60 -10.67 -6.23
C ASN A 51 -0.12 -11.72 -5.23
N PRO A 52 -1.04 -12.49 -4.62
CA PRO A 52 -0.70 -13.54 -3.65
C PRO A 52 0.33 -14.56 -4.17
N SER A 53 0.44 -14.74 -5.49
CA SER A 53 1.38 -15.68 -6.11
C SER A 53 2.79 -15.11 -6.26
N LYS A 54 2.99 -13.80 -6.10
CA LYS A 54 4.27 -13.11 -6.32
C LYS A 54 4.79 -12.41 -5.07
N GLN A 55 3.90 -11.83 -4.26
CA GLN A 55 4.23 -11.17 -3.02
C GLN A 55 3.24 -11.57 -1.94
N SER A 56 3.79 -11.85 -0.77
CA SER A 56 3.07 -12.40 0.37
C SER A 56 2.17 -11.31 0.98
N HIS A 57 0.90 -11.37 0.60
CA HIS A 57 -0.24 -10.73 1.25
C HIS A 57 -0.42 -9.20 1.10
N PHE A 58 -1.70 -8.83 1.14
CA PHE A 58 -2.16 -7.47 1.35
C PHE A 58 -1.68 -6.96 2.72
N LEU A 59 -1.53 -5.64 2.87
CA LEU A 59 -1.06 -5.05 4.12
C LEU A 59 -2.12 -5.28 5.21
N PRO A 60 -1.78 -5.82 6.39
CA PRO A 60 -2.73 -5.88 7.50
C PRO A 60 -3.34 -4.50 7.78
N PRO A 61 -4.62 -4.39 8.19
CA PRO A 61 -5.22 -3.09 8.44
C PRO A 61 -4.43 -2.27 9.46
N GLY A 62 -4.14 -1.01 9.13
CA GLY A 62 -3.31 -0.15 9.97
C GLY A 62 -2.62 0.97 9.20
N ASP A 63 -1.83 1.76 9.93
CA ASP A 63 -1.08 2.88 9.36
C ASP A 63 0.39 2.47 9.14
N TYR A 64 0.91 2.80 7.95
CA TYR A 64 2.26 2.47 7.52
C TYR A 64 2.96 3.71 7.01
N GLU A 65 4.23 3.86 7.37
CA GLU A 65 5.13 4.78 6.70
C GLU A 65 5.64 4.16 5.40
N VAL A 66 5.53 4.91 4.31
CA VAL A 66 6.04 4.57 3.00
C VAL A 66 7.49 5.04 2.89
N VAL A 67 8.40 4.07 2.76
CA VAL A 67 9.83 4.30 2.59
C VAL A 67 10.22 3.96 1.16
N MET A 68 10.83 4.92 0.47
CA MET A 68 11.40 4.69 -0.85
C MET A 68 12.75 3.98 -0.71
N GLU A 69 12.85 2.74 -1.15
CA GLU A 69 14.10 1.96 -1.08
C GLU A 69 15.03 2.24 -2.26
N GLY A 70 14.49 2.68 -3.40
CA GLY A 70 15.29 3.00 -4.57
C GLY A 70 14.47 3.05 -5.86
N VAL A 71 15.15 3.31 -6.97
CA VAL A 71 14.58 3.31 -8.33
C VAL A 71 15.26 2.21 -9.13
N TYR A 72 14.48 1.42 -9.87
CA TYR A 72 14.99 0.40 -10.77
C TYR A 72 14.31 0.50 -12.13
N LEU A 73 14.91 -0.10 -13.16
CA LEU A 73 14.28 -0.24 -14.47
C LEU A 73 13.56 -1.59 -14.52
N ASP A 74 12.28 -1.58 -14.91
CA ASP A 74 11.57 -2.83 -15.21
C ASP A 74 12.04 -3.44 -16.54
N ARG A 75 11.49 -4.62 -16.87
CA ARG A 75 11.83 -5.35 -18.11
C ARG A 75 11.49 -4.58 -19.39
N ASP A 76 10.69 -3.53 -19.29
CA ASP A 76 10.28 -2.66 -20.41
C ASP A 76 11.05 -1.33 -20.40
N ASN A 77 12.17 -1.23 -19.68
CA ASN A 77 12.98 -0.01 -19.49
C ASN A 77 12.21 1.17 -18.87
N ARG A 78 11.13 0.92 -18.13
CA ARG A 78 10.42 1.98 -17.39
C ARG A 78 11.00 2.10 -15.99
N ARG A 79 11.16 3.34 -15.53
CA ARG A 79 11.58 3.64 -14.15
C ARG A 79 10.45 3.26 -13.19
N GLN A 80 10.75 2.33 -12.30
CA GLN A 80 9.90 1.90 -11.20
C GLN A 80 10.52 2.32 -9.88
N VAL A 81 9.69 2.66 -8.91
CA VAL A 81 10.12 2.94 -7.54
C VAL A 81 9.89 1.69 -6.71
N LYS A 82 10.91 1.27 -5.95
CA LYS A 82 10.75 0.25 -4.93
C LYS A 82 10.32 0.92 -3.63
N LEU A 83 9.18 0.50 -3.12
CA LEU A 83 8.60 1.00 -1.87
C LEU A 83 8.64 -0.10 -0.81
N SER A 84 8.85 0.30 0.43
CA SER A 84 8.67 -0.52 1.62
C SER A 84 7.67 0.13 2.55
N TYR A 85 6.84 -0.70 3.17
CA TYR A 85 5.79 -0.27 4.09
C TYR A 85 6.19 -0.66 5.50
N VAL A 86 6.53 0.34 6.32
CA VAL A 86 6.93 0.14 7.71
C VAL A 86 5.71 0.41 8.58
N ALA A 87 5.22 -0.59 9.29
CA ALA A 87 4.10 -0.41 10.21
C ALA A 87 4.47 0.66 11.24
N LEU A 88 3.67 1.72 11.30
CA LEU A 88 3.75 2.64 12.43
C LEU A 88 3.28 1.83 13.63
N LYS A 89 4.12 1.68 14.67
CA LYS A 89 3.69 1.05 15.92
C LYS A 89 2.35 1.68 16.27
N THR A 90 1.31 0.86 16.30
CA THR A 90 -0.01 1.27 16.76
C THR A 90 0.23 1.97 18.09
N ALA A 91 -0.05 3.28 18.17
CA ALA A 91 -0.19 3.93 19.44
C ALA A 91 -1.23 3.08 20.19
N ALA A 92 -0.75 2.39 21.22
CA ALA A 92 -1.51 1.38 21.91
C ALA A 92 -2.84 2.00 22.36
N LYS A 93 -3.93 1.40 21.91
CA LYS A 93 -5.25 1.35 22.57
C LYS A 93 -5.62 2.63 23.33
N ALA A 94 -6.35 3.54 22.69
CA ALA A 94 -7.16 4.48 23.44
C ALA A 94 -8.20 3.68 24.24
N ALA A 95 -8.11 3.81 25.56
CA ALA A 95 -8.90 3.15 26.58
C ALA A 95 -10.37 3.57 26.58
#